data_AF-A0A519MRT8-F1
#
_entry.id   AF-A0A519MRT8-F1
#
_cell.length_a   1.000
_cell.length_b   1.000
_cell.length_c   1.000
_cell.angle_alpha   90.00
_cell.angle_beta   90.00
_cell.angle_gamma   90.00
#
_symmetry.space_group_name_H-M   'P 1'
#
loop_
_entity.id
_entity.type
_entity.pdbx_description
1 polymer ?
#
loop_
_entity_poly.entity_id
_entity_poly.type
_entity_poly.pdbx_seq_one_letter_code
_entity_poly.pdbx_strand_id
1 'polypeptide(L)'
;PLLLYKKTRTIAFLASLVFHIFNSVTLEIGIFPFFALSFVVFFYPPEKMRRIFFKKKPVVTDEAPVYENRSILYYFFIPYFIVQLLLPLRHHLIKGDVLWTEEGHRLSWRMMLRSRDGFTEFKIIDKKTGLPLLSESLRAVKGKQKYTMATKPDLVWQMAQIIREEFEAKGIDAAVYVNSQAGINGAPLKPLINPHTDLGAAKWDYFWHNEWMLLYDDKGNLIK
;
A
#
# COMPACT_ATOMS: atom_id res chain seq x y z
N PRO A 1 -5.19 24.94 -6.96
CA PRO A 1 -5.84 26.13 -7.58
C PRO A 1 -4.88 27.25 -8.00
N LEU A 2 -4.01 27.73 -7.10
CA LEU A 2 -3.14 28.89 -7.36
C LEU A 2 -2.09 28.69 -8.47
N LEU A 3 -1.66 27.44 -8.73
CA LEU A 3 -0.78 27.11 -9.86
C LEU A 3 -1.47 27.25 -11.22
N LEU A 4 -2.80 27.06 -11.28
CA LEU A 4 -3.58 27.19 -12.51
C LEU A 4 -3.71 28.67 -12.91
N TYR A 5 -3.92 29.56 -11.94
CA TYR A 5 -4.11 30.98 -12.20
C TYR A 5 -2.79 31.71 -12.52
N LYS A 6 -2.72 32.32 -13.71
CA LYS A 6 -1.48 32.88 -14.28
C LYS A 6 -0.77 33.87 -13.34
N LYS A 7 -1.51 34.75 -12.67
CA LYS A 7 -0.94 35.81 -11.81
C LYS A 7 -0.31 35.26 -10.53
N THR A 8 -0.85 34.18 -9.97
CA THR A 8 -0.39 33.58 -8.71
C THR A 8 0.58 32.42 -8.92
N ARG A 9 0.73 31.93 -10.15
CA ARG A 9 1.46 30.70 -10.46
C ARG A 9 2.88 30.68 -9.92
N THR A 10 3.65 31.74 -10.13
CA THR A 10 5.05 31.79 -9.68
C THR A 10 5.15 31.80 -8.16
N ILE A 11 4.27 32.55 -7.49
CA ILE A 11 4.20 32.59 -6.02
C ILE A 11 3.82 31.21 -5.48
N ALA A 12 2.82 30.56 -6.09
CA ALA A 12 2.39 29.22 -5.74
C ALA A 12 3.48 28.17 -5.97
N PHE A 13 4.29 28.30 -7.02
CA PHE A 13 5.46 27.46 -7.25
C PHE A 13 6.50 27.62 -6.15
N LEU A 14 6.86 28.87 -5.80
CA LEU A 14 7.84 29.13 -4.73
C LEU A 14 7.34 28.59 -3.38
N ALA A 15 6.06 28.80 -3.06
CA ALA A 15 5.45 28.24 -1.86
C ALA A 15 5.45 26.70 -1.88
N SER A 16 5.13 26.09 -3.01
CA SER A 16 5.19 24.63 -3.19
C SER A 16 6.61 24.08 -3.05
N LEU A 17 7.61 24.77 -3.60
CA LEU A 17 9.03 24.42 -3.44
C LEU A 17 9.44 24.41 -1.96
N VAL A 18 9.13 25.50 -1.23
CA VAL A 18 9.43 25.59 0.21
C VAL A 18 8.71 24.48 0.98
N PHE A 19 7.42 24.28 0.73
CA PHE A 19 6.62 23.24 1.37
C PHE A 19 7.18 21.84 1.13
N HIS A 20 7.54 21.50 -0.11
CA HIS A 20 8.06 20.17 -0.44
C HIS A 20 9.47 19.95 0.11
N ILE A 21 10.33 20.96 0.11
CA ILE A 21 11.65 20.86 0.77
C ILE A 21 11.47 20.66 2.28
N PHE A 22 10.60 21.45 2.91
CA PHE A 22 10.28 21.30 4.33
C PHE A 22 9.79 19.88 4.65
N ASN A 23 8.85 19.33 3.86
CA ASN A 23 8.36 17.97 4.04
C ASN A 23 9.46 16.92 3.80
N SER A 24 10.36 17.14 2.84
CA SER A 24 11.48 16.23 2.60
C SER A 24 12.43 16.15 3.79
N VAL A 25 12.65 17.28 4.47
CA VAL A 25 13.55 17.37 5.64
C VAL A 25 12.88 16.89 6.91
N THR A 26 11.60 17.18 7.10
CA THR A 26 10.90 16.94 8.38
C THR A 26 10.10 15.64 8.41
N LEU A 27 9.50 15.24 7.30
CA LEU A 27 8.61 14.07 7.22
C LEU A 27 9.27 12.88 6.52
N GLU A 28 10.44 13.07 5.89
CA GLU A 28 11.24 12.02 5.25
C GLU A 28 10.44 11.08 4.31
N ILE A 29 9.46 11.62 3.57
CA ILE A 29 8.52 10.85 2.72
C ILE A 29 9.18 10.38 1.40
N GLY A 30 10.50 10.12 1.44
CA GLY A 30 11.30 9.63 0.31
C GLY A 30 11.25 10.54 -0.91
N ILE A 31 11.04 9.95 -2.09
CA ILE A 31 11.08 10.67 -3.38
C ILE A 31 9.85 11.55 -3.63
N PHE A 32 8.78 11.38 -2.85
CA PHE A 32 7.49 12.02 -3.11
C PHE A 32 7.56 13.54 -3.28
N PRO A 33 8.23 14.31 -2.40
CA PRO A 33 8.28 15.76 -2.55
C PRO A 33 8.95 16.22 -3.86
N PHE A 34 9.99 15.52 -4.30
CA PHE A 34 10.68 15.81 -5.55
C PHE A 34 9.85 15.45 -6.78
N PHE A 35 9.15 14.31 -6.73
CA PHE A 35 8.25 13.90 -7.79
C PHE A 35 7.08 14.89 -7.94
N ALA A 36 6.46 15.31 -6.83
CA ALA A 36 5.41 16.32 -6.83
C ALA A 36 5.89 17.66 -7.43
N LEU A 37 7.11 18.09 -7.08
CA LEU A 37 7.71 19.30 -7.64
C LEU A 37 7.96 19.19 -9.15
N SER A 38 8.32 17.99 -9.64
CA SER A 38 8.53 17.76 -11.08
C SER A 38 7.28 18.09 -11.91
N PHE A 39 6.08 17.86 -11.37
CA PHE A 39 4.82 18.15 -12.05
C PHE A 39 4.51 19.64 -12.16
N VAL A 40 5.17 20.51 -11.39
CA VAL A 40 5.00 21.96 -11.53
C VAL A 40 5.35 22.43 -12.95
N VAL A 41 6.22 21.69 -13.66
CA VAL A 41 6.56 21.92 -15.07
C VAL A 41 5.32 22.06 -15.95
N PHE A 42 4.29 21.25 -15.72
CA PHE A 42 3.07 21.17 -16.53
C PHE A 42 2.13 22.35 -16.31
N PHE A 43 2.34 23.14 -15.25
CA PHE A 43 1.56 24.34 -15.01
C PHE A 43 2.08 25.55 -15.79
N TYR A 44 3.28 25.48 -16.38
CA TYR A 44 3.82 26.55 -17.22
C TYR A 44 3.56 26.34 -18.71
N PRO A 45 3.42 27.41 -19.51
CA PRO A 45 3.24 27.27 -20.95
C PRO A 45 4.42 26.51 -21.57
N PRO A 46 4.17 25.56 -22.49
CA PRO A 46 5.23 24.75 -23.11
C PRO A 46 6.35 25.60 -23.72
N GLU A 47 5.99 26.70 -24.37
CA GLU A 47 6.94 27.63 -24.98
C GLU A 47 7.88 28.29 -23.96
N LYS A 48 7.38 28.59 -22.75
CA LYS A 48 8.21 29.10 -21.66
C LYS A 48 9.24 28.05 -21.23
N MET A 49 8.81 26.79 -21.11
CA MET A 49 9.70 25.69 -20.74
C MET A 49 10.71 25.37 -21.85
N ARG A 50 10.31 25.44 -23.12
CA ARG A 50 11.22 25.32 -24.28
C ARG A 50 12.32 26.37 -24.23
N ARG A 51 11.98 27.64 -23.99
CA ARG A 51 12.97 28.74 -23.92
C ARG A 51 13.97 28.57 -22.76
N ILE A 52 13.54 27.98 -21.65
CA ILE A 52 14.41 27.78 -20.48
C ILE A 52 15.31 26.55 -20.69
N PHE A 53 14.73 25.39 -21.01
CA PHE A 53 15.41 24.09 -20.99
C PHE A 53 15.85 23.59 -22.37
N PHE A 54 15.19 24.01 -23.45
CA PHE A 54 15.36 23.45 -24.80
C PHE A 54 15.60 24.54 -25.86
N LYS A 55 16.53 25.47 -25.59
CA LYS A 55 16.80 26.67 -26.41
C LYS A 55 17.05 26.40 -27.89
N LYS A 56 17.62 25.23 -28.24
CA LYS A 56 17.94 24.82 -29.61
C LYS A 56 16.78 24.17 -30.36
N LYS A 57 15.70 23.79 -29.67
CA LYS A 57 14.53 23.14 -30.30
C LYS A 57 13.74 24.20 -31.07
N PRO A 58 13.21 23.95 -32.28
CA PRO A 58 12.39 24.93 -33.01
C PRO A 58 11.10 25.29 -32.25
N VAL A 59 10.53 26.46 -32.55
CA VAL A 59 9.20 26.85 -32.06
C VAL A 59 8.20 25.88 -32.67
N VAL A 60 7.37 25.25 -31.85
CA VAL A 60 6.24 24.45 -32.35
C VAL A 60 5.15 25.44 -32.72
N THR A 61 4.76 25.47 -34.00
CA THR A 61 3.57 26.17 -34.49
C THR A 61 2.34 25.33 -34.15
N ASP A 62 1.28 25.97 -33.66
CA ASP A 62 0.02 25.30 -33.29
C ASP A 62 -0.70 24.81 -34.57
N GLU A 63 -0.25 23.67 -35.11
CA GLU A 63 -1.06 22.90 -36.06
C GLU A 63 -2.11 22.13 -35.26
N ALA A 64 -3.36 22.16 -35.74
CA ALA A 64 -4.44 21.44 -35.08
C ALA A 64 -4.09 19.94 -35.06
N PRO A 65 -4.07 19.28 -33.90
CA PRO A 65 -3.74 17.87 -33.83
C PRO A 65 -4.74 17.05 -34.64
N VAL A 66 -4.24 16.33 -35.65
CA VAL A 66 -5.02 15.31 -36.35
C VAL A 66 -5.04 14.07 -35.47
N TYR A 67 -6.18 13.83 -34.83
CA TYR A 67 -6.36 12.68 -33.93
C TYR A 67 -6.78 11.45 -34.74
N GLU A 68 -5.80 10.70 -35.24
CA GLU A 68 -6.04 9.36 -35.76
C GLU A 68 -6.34 8.38 -34.61
N ASN A 69 -7.20 7.38 -34.85
CA ASN A 69 -7.50 6.28 -33.91
C ASN A 69 -8.13 6.68 -32.56
N ARG A 70 -9.01 7.69 -32.55
CA ARG A 70 -9.78 8.09 -31.35
C ARG A 70 -10.50 6.94 -30.66
N SER A 71 -10.98 5.94 -31.42
CA SER A 71 -11.66 4.77 -30.88
C SER A 71 -10.76 3.99 -29.91
N ILE A 72 -9.46 3.83 -30.22
CA ILE A 72 -8.50 3.14 -29.33
C ILE A 72 -8.36 3.90 -28.02
N LEU A 73 -8.32 5.24 -28.08
CA LEU A 73 -8.27 6.07 -26.89
C LEU A 73 -9.48 5.82 -25.99
N TYR A 74 -10.69 5.79 -26.56
CA TYR A 74 -11.90 5.54 -25.77
C TYR A 74 -11.94 4.11 -25.21
N TYR A 75 -11.70 3.09 -26.04
CA TYR A 75 -11.79 1.70 -25.62
C TYR A 75 -10.73 1.31 -24.57
N PHE A 76 -9.57 1.96 -24.57
CA PHE A 76 -8.54 1.70 -23.58
C PHE A 76 -8.65 2.63 -22.35
N PHE A 77 -8.69 3.95 -22.57
CA PHE A 77 -8.59 4.90 -21.46
C PHE A 77 -9.86 5.01 -20.64
N ILE A 78 -11.06 4.86 -21.21
CA ILE A 78 -12.30 4.91 -20.42
C ILE A 78 -12.31 3.80 -19.37
N PRO A 79 -12.14 2.50 -19.71
CA PRO A 79 -12.05 1.44 -18.71
C PRO A 79 -10.90 1.66 -17.73
N TYR A 80 -9.73 2.09 -18.22
CA TYR A 80 -8.59 2.40 -17.36
C TYR A 80 -8.92 3.45 -16.30
N PHE A 81 -9.54 4.57 -16.69
CA PHE A 81 -9.92 5.62 -15.73
C PHE A 81 -11.02 5.15 -14.79
N ILE A 82 -11.98 4.35 -15.25
CA ILE A 82 -12.98 3.72 -14.37
C ILE A 82 -12.27 2.88 -13.30
N VAL A 83 -11.30 2.03 -13.69
CA VAL A 83 -10.52 1.25 -12.73
C VAL A 83 -9.73 2.16 -11.78
N GLN A 84 -9.08 3.22 -12.28
CA GLN A 84 -8.32 4.16 -11.45
C GLN A 84 -9.20 4.95 -10.46
N LEU A 85 -10.50 5.09 -10.73
CA LEU A 85 -11.46 5.73 -9.83
C LEU A 85 -12.07 4.74 -8.83
N LEU A 86 -12.42 3.52 -9.29
CA LEU A 86 -13.05 2.50 -8.45
C LEU A 86 -12.05 1.82 -7.51
N LEU A 87 -10.83 1.56 -7.99
CA LEU A 87 -9.82 0.83 -7.23
C LEU A 87 -9.50 1.53 -5.89
N PRO A 88 -9.33 2.86 -5.82
CA PRO A 88 -9.11 3.54 -4.55
C PRO A 88 -10.31 3.50 -3.61
N LEU A 89 -11.53 3.53 -4.16
CA LEU A 89 -12.78 3.54 -3.40
C LEU A 89 -13.23 2.14 -2.93
N ARG A 90 -12.67 1.06 -3.48
CA ARG A 90 -13.07 -0.33 -3.19
C ARG A 90 -13.06 -0.68 -1.70
N HIS A 91 -12.21 0.00 -0.94
CA HIS A 91 -12.02 -0.23 0.48
C HIS A 91 -13.28 0.07 1.31
N HIS A 92 -14.21 0.86 0.78
CA HIS A 92 -15.53 1.09 1.38
C HIS A 92 -16.48 -0.10 1.26
N LEU A 93 -16.20 -1.04 0.35
CA LEU A 93 -16.99 -2.26 0.14
C LEU A 93 -16.45 -3.44 0.96
N ILE A 94 -15.20 -3.35 1.40
CA ILE A 94 -14.55 -4.36 2.22
C ILE A 94 -14.99 -4.15 3.68
N LYS A 95 -15.32 -5.23 4.37
CA LYS A 95 -15.74 -5.18 5.77
C LYS A 95 -14.57 -4.77 6.67
N GLY A 96 -14.86 -3.96 7.69
CA GLY A 96 -13.90 -3.55 8.70
C GLY A 96 -13.17 -2.24 8.38
N ASP A 97 -12.43 -1.73 9.36
CA ASP A 97 -11.59 -0.55 9.17
C ASP A 97 -10.30 -0.91 8.43
N VAL A 98 -10.11 -0.27 7.28
CA VAL A 98 -8.92 -0.40 6.40
C VAL A 98 -7.63 0.02 7.09
N LEU A 99 -7.71 0.94 8.07
CA LEU A 99 -6.56 1.28 8.89
C LEU A 99 -6.10 0.10 9.72
N TRP A 100 -7.00 -0.82 10.08
CA TRP A 100 -6.80 -2.02 10.89
C TRP A 100 -6.52 -3.27 10.07
N THR A 101 -7.37 -3.62 9.12
CA THR A 101 -7.25 -4.87 8.35
C THR A 101 -6.17 -4.83 7.28
N GLU A 102 -5.69 -3.64 6.89
CA GLU A 102 -4.87 -3.41 5.68
C GLU A 102 -5.58 -3.72 4.34
N GLU A 103 -6.76 -4.32 4.36
CA GLU A 103 -7.46 -4.76 3.16
C GLU A 103 -7.94 -3.56 2.36
N GLY A 104 -7.62 -3.55 1.07
CA GLY A 104 -7.92 -2.41 0.23
C GLY A 104 -7.07 -1.16 0.51
N HIS A 105 -6.18 -1.16 1.51
CA HIS A 105 -5.39 0.03 1.86
C HIS A 105 -4.45 0.45 0.73
N ARG A 106 -3.79 -0.51 0.08
CA ARG A 106 -2.93 -0.20 -1.06
C ARG A 106 -3.78 0.37 -2.19
N LEU A 107 -3.30 1.49 -2.75
CA LEU A 107 -3.97 2.24 -3.82
C LEU A 107 -5.27 2.94 -3.38
N SER A 108 -5.56 3.09 -2.09
CA SER A 108 -6.82 3.72 -1.59
C SER A 108 -6.84 5.25 -1.53
N TRP A 109 -5.88 5.95 -2.15
CA TRP A 109 -5.67 7.40 -1.98
C TRP A 109 -5.52 7.86 -0.52
N ARG A 110 -5.11 6.96 0.39
CA ARG A 110 -4.89 7.24 1.81
C ARG A 110 -3.39 7.32 2.08
N MET A 111 -2.84 8.53 2.08
CA MET A 111 -1.42 8.76 2.36
C MET A 111 -1.21 9.08 3.84
N MET A 112 -0.27 8.37 4.48
CA MET A 112 0.29 8.68 5.81
C MET A 112 -0.75 8.89 6.93
N LEU A 113 -1.84 8.11 6.92
CA LEU A 113 -2.89 8.22 7.94
C LEU A 113 -2.59 7.45 9.23
N ARG A 114 -1.55 6.61 9.24
CA ARG A 114 -1.26 5.74 10.37
C ARG A 114 0.22 5.44 10.61
N SER A 115 0.56 5.26 11.89
CA SER A 115 1.65 4.42 12.38
C SER A 115 1.09 3.10 12.88
N ARG A 116 1.83 1.99 12.73
CA ARG A 116 1.45 0.67 13.23
C ARG A 116 2.60 0.04 13.98
N ASP A 117 2.34 -0.37 15.21
CA ASP A 117 3.30 -1.05 16.08
C ASP A 117 2.69 -2.34 16.61
N GLY A 118 3.52 -3.34 16.87
CA GLY A 118 3.04 -4.67 17.26
C GLY A 118 4.07 -5.77 17.09
N PHE A 119 3.62 -7.01 17.28
CA PHE A 119 4.46 -8.19 17.16
C PHE A 119 3.70 -9.35 16.51
N THR A 120 4.45 -10.28 15.96
CA THR A 120 3.93 -11.51 15.37
C THR A 120 4.85 -12.67 15.72
N GLU A 121 4.27 -13.74 16.25
CA GLU A 121 4.94 -14.99 16.58
C GLU A 121 4.24 -16.16 15.89
N PHE A 122 5.02 -17.06 15.31
CA PHE A 122 4.52 -18.25 14.62
C PHE A 122 4.69 -19.47 15.50
N LYS A 123 3.61 -20.27 15.61
CA LYS A 123 3.61 -21.58 16.25
C LYS A 123 3.28 -22.62 15.19
N ILE A 124 4.24 -23.51 14.95
CA ILE A 124 4.15 -24.51 13.88
C ILE A 124 4.00 -25.87 14.55
N ILE A 125 3.02 -26.65 14.12
CA ILE A 125 2.68 -27.94 14.72
C ILE A 125 2.57 -28.98 13.62
N ASP A 126 3.20 -30.14 13.79
CA ASP A 126 2.96 -31.30 12.93
C ASP A 126 1.55 -31.86 13.21
N LYS A 127 0.69 -31.94 12.18
CA LYS A 127 -0.68 -32.45 12.34
C LYS A 127 -0.73 -33.94 12.71
N LYS A 128 0.30 -34.72 12.38
CA LYS A 128 0.37 -36.16 12.70
C LYS A 128 0.77 -36.41 14.13
N THR A 129 1.79 -35.70 14.62
CA THR A 129 2.40 -35.96 15.94
C THR A 129 1.95 -34.98 17.01
N GLY A 130 1.41 -33.82 16.64
CA GLY A 130 1.05 -32.73 17.55
C GLY A 130 2.26 -32.00 18.14
N LEU A 131 3.49 -32.32 17.69
CA LEU A 131 4.71 -31.74 18.22
C LEU A 131 5.03 -30.39 17.57
N PRO A 132 5.61 -29.44 18.33
CA PRO A 132 6.05 -28.16 17.77
C PRO A 132 7.24 -28.37 16.83
N LEU A 133 7.23 -27.65 15.70
CA LEU A 133 8.28 -27.67 14.69
C LEU A 133 9.04 -26.34 14.65
N LEU A 134 10.30 -26.38 14.22
CA LEU A 134 11.15 -25.21 14.02
C LEU A 134 11.35 -24.96 12.52
N SER A 135 10.87 -23.82 12.01
CA SER A 135 11.09 -23.41 10.62
C SER A 135 12.48 -22.80 10.42
N GLU A 136 13.17 -23.23 9.37
CA GLU A 136 14.39 -22.58 8.88
C GLU A 136 14.08 -21.28 8.16
N SER A 137 13.01 -21.24 7.36
CA SER A 137 12.58 -20.04 6.66
C SER A 137 12.31 -18.88 7.61
N LEU A 138 11.67 -19.15 8.75
CA LEU A 138 11.43 -18.14 9.79
C LEU A 138 12.73 -17.62 10.43
N ARG A 139 13.73 -18.49 10.61
CA ARG A 139 15.06 -18.11 11.14
C ARG A 139 15.88 -17.28 10.14
N ALA A 140 15.64 -17.47 8.85
CA ALA A 140 16.33 -16.73 7.78
C ALA A 140 15.79 -15.30 7.56
N VAL A 141 14.64 -14.94 8.14
CA VAL A 141 14.02 -13.61 7.98
C VAL A 141 14.91 -12.53 8.58
N LYS A 142 15.27 -11.52 7.76
CA LYS A 142 16.08 -10.39 8.22
C LYS A 142 15.29 -9.50 9.17
N GLY A 143 15.97 -8.81 10.10
CA GLY A 143 15.33 -7.92 11.08
C GLY A 143 14.34 -6.91 10.48
N LYS A 144 14.69 -6.29 9.34
CA LYS A 144 13.80 -5.35 8.63
C LYS A 144 12.53 -6.02 8.10
N GLN A 145 12.63 -7.26 7.60
CA GLN A 145 11.47 -8.02 7.13
C GLN A 145 10.58 -8.42 8.31
N LYS A 146 11.18 -8.87 9.43
CA LYS A 146 10.45 -9.20 10.66
C LYS A 146 9.67 -8.01 11.20
N TYR A 147 10.31 -6.84 11.30
CA TYR A 147 9.64 -5.60 11.73
C TYR A 147 8.50 -5.21 10.78
N THR A 148 8.74 -5.29 9.46
CA THR A 148 7.72 -4.93 8.47
C THR A 148 6.51 -5.87 8.50
N MET A 149 6.75 -7.16 8.74
CA MET A 149 5.74 -8.22 8.82
C MET A 149 4.92 -8.16 10.11
N ALA A 150 5.50 -7.71 11.22
CA ALA A 150 4.91 -7.77 12.56
C ALA A 150 3.47 -7.24 12.67
N THR A 151 3.08 -6.30 11.81
CA THR A 151 1.75 -5.66 11.82
C THR A 151 1.01 -5.75 10.49
N LYS A 152 1.51 -6.53 9.52
CA LYS A 152 0.98 -6.62 8.15
C LYS A 152 0.44 -8.02 7.85
N PRO A 153 -0.90 -8.18 7.79
CA PRO A 153 -1.53 -9.50 7.58
C PRO A 153 -1.09 -10.20 6.30
N ASP A 154 -0.86 -9.45 5.21
CA ASP A 154 -0.43 -10.01 3.93
C ASP A 154 0.96 -10.65 4.00
N LEU A 155 1.88 -10.03 4.72
CA LEU A 155 3.22 -10.58 4.93
C LEU A 155 3.21 -11.75 5.91
N VAL A 156 2.35 -11.69 6.93
CA VAL A 156 2.19 -12.77 7.89
C VAL A 156 1.64 -14.02 7.21
N TRP A 157 0.61 -13.86 6.37
CA TRP A 157 0.05 -14.94 5.56
C TRP A 157 1.08 -15.50 4.57
N GLN A 158 1.80 -14.64 3.84
CA GLN A 158 2.87 -15.09 2.94
C GLN A 158 3.93 -15.92 3.67
N MET A 159 4.36 -15.49 4.86
CA MET A 159 5.31 -16.26 5.67
C MET A 159 4.72 -17.61 6.10
N ALA A 160 3.44 -17.68 6.46
CA ALA A 160 2.77 -18.94 6.77
C ALA A 160 2.73 -19.89 5.57
N GLN A 161 2.52 -19.39 4.35
CA GLN A 161 2.58 -20.20 3.13
C GLN A 161 4.01 -20.72 2.87
N ILE A 162 5.03 -19.87 3.02
CA ILE A 162 6.44 -20.28 2.88
C ILE A 162 6.80 -21.37 3.88
N ILE A 163 6.34 -21.25 5.13
CA ILE A 163 6.55 -22.28 6.16
C ILE A 163 5.85 -23.58 5.77
N ARG A 164 4.61 -23.51 5.26
CA ARG A 164 3.88 -24.69 4.80
C ARG A 164 4.64 -25.40 3.68
N GLU A 165 5.09 -24.67 2.67
CA GLU A 165 5.89 -25.19 1.55
C GLU A 165 7.21 -25.82 2.03
N GLU A 166 7.89 -25.23 3.02
CA GLU A 166 9.10 -25.78 3.63
C GLU A 166 8.85 -27.20 4.19
N PHE A 167 7.74 -27.39 4.90
CA PHE A 167 7.41 -28.68 5.53
C PHE A 167 6.77 -29.68 4.56
N GLU A 168 5.99 -29.21 3.58
CA GLU A 168 5.49 -30.05 2.49
C GLU A 168 6.63 -30.68 1.70
N ALA A 169 7.69 -29.92 1.41
CA ALA A 169 8.91 -30.43 0.77
C ALA A 169 9.64 -31.50 1.62
N LYS A 170 9.47 -31.45 2.94
CA LYS A 170 9.99 -32.45 3.90
C LYS A 170 9.01 -33.62 4.12
N GLY A 171 7.85 -33.63 3.46
CA GLY A 171 6.80 -34.65 3.61
C GLY A 171 6.00 -34.56 4.91
N ILE A 172 6.05 -33.41 5.60
CA ILE A 172 5.40 -33.16 6.89
C ILE A 172 4.18 -32.24 6.65
N ASP A 173 3.01 -32.65 7.12
CA ASP A 173 1.81 -31.81 7.09
C ASP A 173 1.79 -30.92 8.33
N ALA A 174 2.24 -29.67 8.17
CA ALA A 174 2.36 -28.70 9.25
C ALA A 174 1.14 -27.74 9.28
N ALA A 175 0.58 -27.53 10.47
CA ALA A 175 -0.34 -26.44 10.77
C ALA A 175 0.44 -25.21 11.26
N VAL A 176 0.09 -24.03 10.76
CA VAL A 176 0.77 -22.77 11.11
C VAL A 176 -0.21 -21.85 11.82
N TYR A 177 -0.05 -21.71 13.13
CA TYR A 177 -0.82 -20.78 13.95
C TYR A 177 -0.01 -19.52 14.21
N VAL A 178 -0.69 -18.39 14.33
CA VAL A 178 -0.03 -17.09 14.50
C VAL A 178 -0.62 -16.33 15.68
N ASN A 179 0.25 -15.90 16.60
CA ASN A 179 -0.08 -14.90 17.60
C ASN A 179 0.40 -13.54 17.10
N SER A 180 -0.53 -12.74 16.58
CA SER A 180 -0.23 -11.40 16.04
C SER A 180 -1.03 -10.35 16.79
N GLN A 181 -0.35 -9.30 17.24
CA GLN A 181 -0.98 -8.13 17.84
C GLN A 181 -0.53 -6.86 17.15
N ALA A 182 -1.45 -5.92 16.97
CA ALA A 182 -1.16 -4.62 16.39
C ALA A 182 -1.88 -3.50 17.14
N GLY A 183 -1.30 -2.31 17.10
CA GLY A 183 -1.88 -1.05 17.53
C GLY A 183 -1.71 -0.01 16.42
N ILE A 184 -2.68 0.90 16.30
CA ILE A 184 -2.67 1.99 15.32
C ILE A 184 -2.52 3.31 16.05
N ASN A 185 -1.61 4.17 15.59
CA ASN A 185 -1.45 5.55 16.10
C ASN A 185 -1.32 5.64 17.63
N GLY A 186 -0.61 4.68 18.24
CA GLY A 186 -0.40 4.64 19.70
C GLY A 186 -1.55 4.01 20.50
N ALA A 187 -2.59 3.50 19.85
CA ALA A 187 -3.65 2.76 20.52
C ALA A 187 -3.14 1.42 21.12
N PRO A 188 -3.81 0.88 22.15
CA PRO A 188 -3.44 -0.41 22.76
C PRO A 188 -3.39 -1.55 21.75
N LEU A 189 -2.47 -2.50 21.97
CA LEU A 189 -2.33 -3.68 21.14
C LEU A 189 -3.57 -4.58 21.25
N LYS A 190 -4.07 -5.02 20.10
CA LYS A 190 -5.16 -5.99 19.98
C LYS A 190 -4.78 -7.14 19.05
N PRO A 191 -5.32 -8.35 19.26
CA PRO A 191 -5.15 -9.46 18.33
C PRO A 191 -5.55 -9.09 16.90
N LEU A 192 -4.63 -9.20 15.94
CA LEU A 192 -4.88 -8.86 14.54
C LEU A 192 -5.43 -10.06 13.75
N ILE A 193 -4.87 -11.24 14.01
CA ILE A 193 -5.20 -12.50 13.33
C ILE A 193 -5.73 -13.47 14.37
N ASN A 194 -6.73 -14.27 14.00
CA ASN A 194 -7.28 -15.30 14.86
C ASN A 194 -6.21 -16.37 15.17
N PRO A 195 -5.77 -16.52 16.45
CA PRO A 195 -4.70 -17.44 16.81
C PRO A 195 -5.07 -18.92 16.67
N HIS A 196 -6.35 -19.23 16.51
CA HIS A 196 -6.86 -20.60 16.33
C HIS A 196 -7.02 -21.00 14.87
N THR A 197 -6.74 -20.10 13.93
CA THR A 197 -6.81 -20.42 12.50
C THR A 197 -5.48 -20.97 12.01
N ASP A 198 -5.52 -22.10 11.29
CA ASP A 198 -4.37 -22.60 10.53
C ASP A 198 -4.16 -21.69 9.31
N LEU A 199 -3.27 -20.72 9.47
CA LEU A 199 -2.95 -19.74 8.44
C LEU A 199 -2.16 -20.38 7.28
N GLY A 200 -1.57 -21.55 7.52
CA GLY A 200 -0.99 -22.38 6.47
C GLY A 200 -2.06 -22.86 5.50
N ALA A 201 -3.22 -23.31 5.99
CA ALA A 201 -4.33 -23.76 5.14
C ALA A 201 -5.26 -22.62 4.66
N ALA A 202 -5.23 -21.46 5.32
CA ALA A 202 -6.09 -20.33 5.00
C ALA A 202 -5.84 -19.76 3.59
N LYS A 203 -6.92 -19.45 2.88
CA LYS A 203 -6.86 -18.75 1.58
C LYS A 203 -6.79 -17.24 1.78
N TRP A 204 -6.14 -16.56 0.84
CA TRP A 204 -6.14 -15.11 0.75
C TRP A 204 -7.20 -14.65 -0.25
N ASP A 205 -8.16 -13.85 0.21
CA ASP A 205 -9.07 -13.09 -0.65
C ASP A 205 -8.46 -11.70 -0.93
N TYR A 206 -8.30 -11.38 -2.22
CA TYR A 206 -7.71 -10.13 -2.68
C TYR A 206 -8.73 -8.98 -2.75
N PHE A 207 -10.01 -9.31 -2.84
CA PHE A 207 -11.09 -8.35 -3.09
C PHE A 207 -11.97 -8.15 -1.87
N TRP A 208 -12.07 -9.14 -0.99
CA TRP A 208 -12.98 -9.14 0.16
C TRP A 208 -12.26 -9.40 1.47
N HIS A 209 -13.03 -9.28 2.55
CA HIS A 209 -12.55 -9.47 3.89
C HIS A 209 -12.18 -10.94 4.16
N ASN A 210 -10.99 -11.16 4.71
CA ASN A 210 -10.51 -12.47 5.12
C ASN A 210 -10.96 -12.78 6.55
N GLU A 211 -11.72 -13.87 6.73
CA GLU A 211 -12.35 -14.24 8.01
C GLU A 211 -11.37 -14.49 9.17
N TRP A 212 -10.13 -14.84 8.83
CA TRP A 212 -9.08 -15.06 9.83
C TRP A 212 -8.49 -13.75 10.39
N MET A 213 -8.85 -12.59 9.83
CA MET A 213 -8.54 -11.28 10.41
C MET A 213 -9.65 -10.80 11.33
N LEU A 214 -9.26 -10.39 12.52
CA LEU A 214 -10.21 -10.02 13.56
C LEU A 214 -10.69 -8.58 13.37
N LEU A 215 -12.01 -8.39 13.53
CA LEU A 215 -12.66 -7.09 13.47
C LEU A 215 -13.08 -6.64 14.87
N TYR A 216 -13.09 -5.32 15.08
CA TYR A 216 -13.47 -4.70 16.35
C TYR A 216 -14.52 -3.62 16.13
N ASP A 217 -15.44 -3.50 17.09
CA ASP A 217 -16.39 -2.39 17.15
C ASP A 217 -15.71 -1.12 17.70
N ASP A 218 -16.42 0.02 17.66
CA ASP A 218 -15.92 1.30 18.17
C ASP A 218 -15.62 1.28 19.68
N LYS A 219 -16.21 0.34 20.42
CA LYS A 219 -15.98 0.12 21.86
C LYS A 219 -14.80 -0.82 22.12
N GLY A 220 -14.23 -1.39 21.06
CA GLY A 220 -13.10 -2.28 21.10
C GLY A 220 -13.42 -3.76 21.36
N ASN A 221 -14.68 -4.17 21.27
CA ASN A 221 -15.10 -5.56 21.37
C ASN A 221 -14.92 -6.28 20.03
N LEU A 222 -14.64 -7.58 20.08
CA LEU A 222 -14.54 -8.41 18.89
C LEU A 222 -15.91 -8.51 18.20
N ILE A 223 -15.95 -8.23 16.89
CA ILE A 223 -17.12 -8.49 16.06
C ILE A 223 -17.08 -9.96 15.65
N LYS A 224 -18.14 -10.70 15.98
CA LYS A 224 -18.34 -12.09 15.55
C LYS A 224 -18.93 -12.16 14.15
#